data_AF-A0A1E4T645-F1
#
_entry.id   AF-A0A1E4T645-F1
#
_cell.length_a   1.000
_cell.length_b   1.000
_cell.length_c   1.000
_cell.angle_alpha   90.00
_cell.angle_beta   90.00
_cell.angle_gamma   90.00
#
_symmetry.space_group_name_H-M   'P 1'
#
loop_
_entity.id
_entity.type
_entity.pdbx_description
1 polymer ?
#
loop_
_entity_poly.entity_id
_entity_poly.type
_entity_poly.pdbx_seq_one_letter_code
_entity_poly.pdbx_strand_id
1 'polypeptide(L)'
;MRKEVHYIIYAHIAVILFLVYQTFDLITLLYDDSFQSALLDSELNPLNEADRPQLIPKIIHQTYKTTEIPEIWKAGQQRCIDLHPDYQYILWTDEMSRDFIAEEYPWFLKTFDTYQYPIERADAIRYFVLSHFGGIYIDLDDGCARKLDPLLTVPAFVRKTIPTGISNDVMGSVPKHPFFSKAIDSLNKYNNNWFVPYITIMYSTGPLFLSVIWKQYKRWGVPAAGAVRILLPQDYKSGDNPFFEISKGSSWHMDDAKFLFMLSNHIVLAVIGGFLIAFTFFFLEYLLYCFAISATFKKFTKGVWNIMRFKSWSSGRNYTRLNSRKQAKYLKTRNRKDSNLPSAINIDIEKNVLSVEEQQL
;
A
#
# COMPACT_ATOMS: atom_id res chain seq x y z
N MET A 1 -7.44 31.00 20.16
CA MET A 1 -6.91 29.65 20.45
C MET A 1 -5.47 29.75 20.92
N ARG A 2 -5.01 28.91 21.86
CA ARG A 2 -3.59 28.89 22.25
C ARG A 2 -2.73 28.33 21.10
N LYS A 3 -1.44 28.69 21.01
CA LYS A 3 -0.55 28.26 19.91
C LYS A 3 -0.42 26.74 19.81
N GLU A 4 -0.47 26.07 20.96
CA GLU A 4 -0.42 24.62 21.12
C GLU A 4 -1.58 23.91 20.40
N VAL A 5 -2.78 24.49 20.41
CA VAL A 5 -3.95 23.92 19.72
C VAL A 5 -3.78 23.97 18.21
N HIS A 6 -3.15 25.03 17.69
CA HIS A 6 -2.87 25.13 16.25
C HIS A 6 -1.90 24.03 15.80
N TYR A 7 -0.86 23.74 16.59
CA TYR A 7 0.08 22.65 16.26
C TYR A 7 -0.60 21.27 16.23
N ILE A 8 -1.51 20.99 17.18
CA ILE A 8 -2.27 19.74 17.19
C ILE A 8 -3.16 19.64 15.94
N ILE A 9 -3.86 20.72 15.58
CA ILE A 9 -4.69 20.75 14.37
C ILE A 9 -3.85 20.53 13.12
N TYR A 10 -2.71 21.20 12.97
CA TYR A 10 -1.82 21.01 11.82
C TYR A 10 -1.26 19.58 11.76
N ALA A 11 -0.93 18.98 12.90
CA ALA A 11 -0.50 17.59 12.97
C ALA A 11 -1.61 16.64 12.49
N HIS A 12 -2.85 16.84 12.94
CA HIS A 12 -3.98 16.04 12.46
C HIS A 12 -4.25 16.21 10.97
N ILE A 13 -4.20 17.44 10.45
CA ILE A 13 -4.34 17.70 9.01
C ILE A 13 -3.24 16.95 8.24
N ALA A 14 -1.99 17.02 8.69
CA ALA A 14 -0.89 16.31 8.06
C ALA A 14 -1.09 14.79 8.07
N VAL A 15 -1.56 14.22 9.19
CA VAL A 15 -1.89 12.80 9.30
C VAL A 15 -3.04 12.43 8.36
N ILE A 16 -4.11 13.21 8.31
CA ILE A 16 -5.25 12.96 7.40
C ILE A 16 -4.78 12.99 5.94
N LEU A 17 -4.02 14.01 5.54
CA LEU A 17 -3.48 14.10 4.18
C LEU A 17 -2.58 12.92 3.85
N PHE A 18 -1.72 12.49 4.78
CA PHE A 18 -0.90 11.30 4.62
C PHE A 18 -1.74 10.03 4.47
N LEU A 19 -2.76 9.83 5.30
CA LEU A 19 -3.64 8.67 5.21
C LEU A 19 -4.44 8.66 3.91
N VAL A 20 -4.96 9.81 3.47
CA VAL A 20 -5.64 9.95 2.18
C VAL A 20 -4.69 9.62 1.04
N TYR A 21 -3.45 10.09 1.08
CA TYR A 21 -2.44 9.76 0.09
C TYR A 21 -2.15 8.24 0.05
N GLN A 22 -1.94 7.62 1.22
CA GLN A 22 -1.63 6.19 1.31
C GLN A 22 -2.81 5.29 0.90
N THR A 23 -4.05 5.75 1.12
CA THR A 23 -5.27 4.99 0.81
C THR A 23 -5.96 5.47 -0.46
N PHE A 24 -5.36 6.39 -1.22
CA PHE A 24 -6.00 7.02 -2.37
C PHE A 24 -6.52 5.99 -3.37
N ASP A 25 -5.69 5.01 -3.74
CA ASP A 25 -6.09 3.97 -4.69
C ASP A 25 -7.26 3.12 -4.16
N LEU A 26 -7.27 2.79 -2.86
CA LEU A 26 -8.37 2.09 -2.21
C LEU A 26 -9.65 2.93 -2.21
N ILE A 27 -9.56 4.24 -1.95
CA ILE A 27 -10.70 5.16 -2.03
C ILE A 27 -11.27 5.18 -3.46
N THR A 28 -10.42 5.13 -4.49
CA THR A 28 -10.92 5.09 -5.89
C THR A 28 -11.68 3.81 -6.24
N LEU A 29 -11.53 2.72 -5.46
CA LEU A 29 -12.35 1.51 -5.63
C LEU A 29 -13.80 1.71 -5.17
N LEU A 30 -14.10 2.72 -4.35
CA LEU A 30 -15.48 3.02 -3.97
C LEU A 30 -16.34 3.47 -5.17
N TYR A 31 -15.70 4.00 -6.21
CA TYR A 31 -16.35 4.33 -7.47
C TYR A 31 -16.22 3.15 -8.45
N ASP A 32 -17.32 2.44 -8.66
CA ASP A 32 -17.39 1.30 -9.57
C ASP A 32 -17.63 1.77 -11.03
N ASP A 33 -16.58 1.70 -11.84
CA ASP A 33 -16.57 2.03 -13.26
C ASP A 33 -16.44 0.80 -14.17
N SER A 34 -16.57 -0.41 -13.60
CA SER A 34 -16.34 -1.68 -14.32
C SER A 34 -17.26 -1.88 -15.53
N PHE A 35 -18.48 -1.32 -15.49
CA PHE A 35 -19.44 -1.40 -16.59
C PHE A 35 -18.96 -0.76 -17.89
N GLN A 36 -18.08 0.24 -17.82
CA GLN A 36 -17.52 0.89 -19.02
C GLN A 36 -16.61 -0.04 -19.82
N SER A 37 -16.08 -1.09 -19.20
CA SER A 37 -15.20 -2.08 -19.84
C SER A 37 -15.84 -3.47 -19.92
N ALA A 38 -17.13 -3.60 -19.59
CA ALA A 38 -17.85 -4.87 -19.60
C ALA A 38 -17.82 -5.51 -20.99
N LEU A 39 -17.64 -6.83 -21.04
CA LEU A 39 -17.94 -7.64 -22.22
C LEU A 39 -19.45 -7.63 -22.45
N LEU A 40 -19.87 -7.27 -23.65
CA LEU A 40 -21.29 -7.20 -24.00
C LEU A 40 -21.79 -8.58 -24.43
N ASP A 41 -23.09 -8.81 -24.23
CA ASP A 41 -23.75 -10.06 -24.64
C ASP A 41 -23.54 -10.35 -26.14
N SER A 42 -23.62 -9.34 -27.00
CA SER A 42 -23.35 -9.48 -28.45
C SER A 42 -21.91 -9.89 -28.79
N GLU A 43 -20.97 -9.73 -27.86
CA GLU A 43 -19.58 -10.18 -28.01
C GLU A 43 -19.39 -11.61 -27.48
N LEU A 44 -20.14 -11.99 -26.44
CA LEU A 44 -20.07 -13.30 -25.80
C LEU A 44 -20.95 -14.36 -26.50
N ASN A 45 -22.05 -13.91 -27.10
CA ASN A 45 -23.09 -14.71 -27.76
C ASN A 45 -23.41 -14.11 -29.14
N PRO A 46 -22.45 -14.08 -30.08
CA PRO A 46 -22.68 -13.49 -31.39
C PRO A 46 -23.72 -14.30 -32.18
N LEU A 47 -24.69 -13.61 -32.80
CA LEU A 47 -25.77 -14.24 -33.61
C LEU A 47 -25.25 -14.88 -34.89
N ASN A 48 -24.14 -14.38 -35.42
CA ASN A 48 -23.41 -14.94 -36.56
C ASN A 48 -21.99 -15.23 -36.11
N GLU A 49 -21.38 -16.32 -36.61
CA GLU A 49 -19.95 -16.59 -36.50
C GLU A 49 -19.17 -15.56 -37.33
N ALA A 50 -19.19 -14.30 -36.93
CA ALA A 50 -18.25 -13.32 -37.45
C ALA A 50 -16.89 -13.68 -36.88
N ASP A 51 -15.95 -14.07 -37.76
CA ASP A 51 -14.55 -14.37 -37.45
C ASP A 51 -13.85 -13.15 -36.83
N ARG A 52 -14.12 -12.89 -35.55
CA ARG A 52 -13.30 -11.98 -34.76
C ARG A 52 -11.97 -12.69 -34.53
N PRO A 53 -10.83 -12.04 -34.80
CA PRO A 53 -9.54 -12.66 -34.55
C PRO A 53 -9.44 -13.02 -33.07
N GLN A 54 -9.12 -14.28 -32.81
CA GLN A 54 -8.81 -14.75 -31.47
C GLN A 54 -7.40 -14.25 -31.13
N LEU A 55 -7.33 -13.36 -30.14
CA LEU A 55 -6.10 -12.72 -29.69
C LEU A 55 -5.43 -13.52 -28.57
N ILE A 56 -6.23 -13.97 -27.60
CA ILE A 56 -5.73 -14.75 -26.45
C ILE A 56 -5.38 -16.16 -26.93
N PRO A 57 -4.17 -16.67 -26.63
CA PRO A 57 -3.77 -18.03 -26.94
C PRO A 57 -4.72 -19.08 -26.34
N LYS A 58 -4.91 -20.20 -27.04
CA LYS A 58 -5.71 -21.35 -26.57
C LYS A 58 -4.93 -22.19 -25.56
N ILE A 59 -4.68 -21.61 -24.39
CA ILE A 59 -3.99 -22.27 -23.27
C ILE A 59 -4.84 -22.08 -22.01
N ILE A 60 -5.13 -23.17 -21.32
CA ILE A 60 -5.77 -23.16 -20.00
C ILE A 60 -4.70 -23.44 -18.95
N HIS A 61 -4.59 -22.54 -18.00
CA HIS A 61 -3.73 -22.66 -16.84
C HIS A 61 -4.58 -22.85 -15.59
N GLN A 62 -4.28 -23.89 -14.82
CA GLN A 62 -4.79 -24.05 -13.46
C GLN A 62 -3.60 -24.30 -12.53
N THR A 63 -3.74 -24.02 -11.25
CA THR A 63 -2.68 -24.25 -10.25
C THR A 63 -3.16 -25.12 -9.12
N TYR A 64 -2.31 -26.01 -8.64
CA TYR A 64 -2.51 -26.70 -7.38
C TYR A 64 -1.19 -27.03 -6.74
N LYS A 65 -1.21 -27.52 -5.49
CA LYS A 65 0.02 -27.88 -4.77
C LYS A 65 0.77 -29.00 -5.49
N THR A 66 0.02 -30.00 -5.98
CA THR A 66 0.52 -31.20 -6.65
C THR A 66 -0.36 -31.53 -7.86
N THR A 67 -0.09 -32.64 -8.54
CA THR A 67 -0.95 -33.16 -9.61
C THR A 67 -2.24 -33.81 -9.11
N GLU A 68 -2.33 -34.13 -7.82
CA GLU A 68 -3.49 -34.79 -7.21
C GLU A 68 -4.46 -33.75 -6.61
N ILE A 69 -5.46 -33.35 -7.40
CA ILE A 69 -6.46 -32.39 -6.94
C ILE A 69 -7.61 -33.04 -6.15
N PRO A 70 -8.29 -32.31 -5.24
CA PRO A 70 -9.46 -32.79 -4.51
C PRO A 70 -10.61 -33.25 -5.43
N GLU A 71 -11.31 -34.31 -5.03
CA GLU A 71 -12.43 -34.90 -5.80
C GLU A 71 -13.50 -33.90 -6.22
N ILE A 72 -13.83 -32.95 -5.35
CA ILE A 72 -14.85 -31.92 -5.62
C ILE A 72 -14.52 -31.04 -6.83
N TRP A 73 -13.26 -30.92 -7.21
CA TRP A 73 -12.81 -30.08 -8.34
C TRP A 73 -12.50 -30.88 -9.61
N LYS A 74 -12.38 -32.22 -9.52
CA LYS A 74 -12.03 -33.09 -10.66
C LYS A 74 -13.03 -33.00 -11.80
N ALA A 75 -14.33 -33.00 -11.49
CA ALA A 75 -15.37 -32.91 -12.52
C ALA A 75 -15.29 -31.58 -13.29
N GLY A 76 -15.07 -30.46 -12.58
CA GLY A 76 -14.93 -29.13 -13.19
C GLY A 76 -13.67 -29.00 -14.05
N GLN A 77 -12.52 -29.46 -13.54
CA GLN A 77 -11.27 -29.54 -14.29
C GLN A 77 -11.44 -30.38 -15.57
N GLN A 78 -11.96 -31.59 -15.45
CA GLN A 78 -12.10 -32.50 -16.59
C GLN A 78 -13.03 -31.89 -17.65
N ARG A 79 -14.09 -31.20 -17.24
CA ARG A 79 -14.99 -30.51 -18.16
C ARG A 79 -14.29 -29.38 -18.92
N CYS A 80 -13.36 -28.65 -18.28
CA CYS A 80 -12.53 -27.69 -19.00
C CYS A 80 -11.66 -28.36 -20.08
N ILE A 81 -11.08 -29.53 -19.80
CA ILE A 81 -10.27 -30.28 -20.77
C ILE A 81 -11.15 -30.82 -21.91
N ASP A 82 -12.26 -31.48 -21.59
CA ASP A 82 -13.13 -32.14 -22.56
C ASP A 82 -13.82 -31.16 -23.50
N LEU A 83 -14.22 -29.98 -22.98
CA LEU A 83 -14.80 -28.92 -23.81
C LEU A 83 -13.76 -28.25 -24.72
N HIS A 84 -12.46 -28.36 -24.43
CA HIS A 84 -11.41 -27.63 -25.12
C HIS A 84 -10.30 -28.56 -25.65
N PRO A 85 -10.63 -29.55 -26.51
CA PRO A 85 -9.63 -30.49 -27.05
C PRO A 85 -8.57 -29.81 -27.93
N ASP A 86 -8.86 -28.62 -28.43
CA ASP A 86 -7.97 -27.77 -29.23
C ASP A 86 -7.12 -26.80 -28.39
N TYR A 87 -7.27 -26.81 -27.06
CA TYR A 87 -6.50 -25.97 -26.15
C TYR A 87 -5.38 -26.78 -25.51
N GLN A 88 -4.23 -26.14 -25.27
CA GLN A 88 -3.23 -26.70 -24.37
C GLN A 88 -3.72 -26.56 -22.93
N TYR A 89 -3.63 -27.64 -22.15
CA TYR A 89 -3.95 -27.61 -20.73
C TYR A 89 -2.67 -27.78 -19.89
N ILE A 90 -2.49 -26.92 -18.88
CA ILE A 90 -1.35 -26.97 -17.96
C ILE A 90 -1.86 -26.85 -16.52
N LEU A 91 -1.58 -27.88 -15.71
CA LEU A 91 -1.72 -27.83 -14.25
C LEU A 91 -0.36 -27.49 -13.64
N TRP A 92 -0.21 -26.28 -13.14
CA TRP A 92 1.00 -25.79 -12.47
C TRP A 92 1.03 -26.29 -11.03
N THR A 93 2.01 -27.14 -10.70
CA THR A 93 2.29 -27.53 -9.31
C THR A 93 3.08 -26.45 -8.58
N ASP A 94 3.19 -26.53 -7.24
CA ASP A 94 4.06 -25.62 -6.48
C ASP A 94 5.53 -25.70 -6.94
N GLU A 95 6.01 -26.91 -7.26
CA GLU A 95 7.36 -27.17 -7.78
C GLU A 95 7.55 -26.53 -9.16
N MET A 96 6.66 -26.83 -10.11
CA MET A 96 6.70 -26.25 -11.46
C MET A 96 6.64 -24.72 -11.42
N SER A 97 5.80 -24.17 -10.54
CA SER A 97 5.65 -22.72 -10.37
C SER A 97 6.94 -22.09 -9.89
N ARG A 98 7.58 -22.68 -8.88
CA ARG A 98 8.85 -22.18 -8.34
C ARG A 98 9.97 -22.27 -9.35
N ASP A 99 10.09 -23.40 -10.06
CA ASP A 99 11.13 -23.61 -11.07
C ASP A 99 10.99 -22.64 -12.24
N PHE A 100 9.76 -22.42 -12.71
CA PHE A 100 9.47 -21.41 -13.72
C PHE A 100 9.88 -20.00 -13.28
N ILE A 101 9.57 -19.61 -12.03
CA ILE A 101 10.03 -18.32 -11.50
C ILE A 101 11.55 -18.26 -11.40
N ALA A 102 12.21 -19.35 -10.98
CA ALA A 102 13.66 -19.40 -10.87
C ALA A 102 14.37 -19.27 -12.23
N GLU A 103 13.81 -19.87 -13.28
CA GLU A 103 14.36 -19.86 -14.64
C GLU A 103 14.06 -18.55 -15.38
N GLU A 104 12.79 -18.14 -15.43
CA GLU A 104 12.33 -17.04 -16.28
C GLU A 104 12.31 -15.68 -15.57
N TYR A 105 12.20 -15.68 -14.23
CA TYR A 105 12.07 -14.47 -13.41
C TYR A 105 12.95 -14.50 -12.16
N PRO A 106 14.26 -14.78 -12.27
CA PRO A 106 15.15 -14.98 -11.12
C PRO A 106 15.20 -13.78 -10.16
N TRP A 107 14.92 -12.57 -10.67
CA TRP A 107 14.83 -11.35 -9.88
C TRP A 107 13.67 -11.38 -8.85
N PHE A 108 12.64 -12.18 -9.10
CA PHE A 108 11.46 -12.30 -8.24
C PHE A 108 11.51 -13.51 -7.30
N LEU A 109 12.40 -14.48 -7.55
CA LEU A 109 12.47 -15.74 -6.81
C LEU A 109 12.54 -15.54 -5.29
N LYS A 110 13.32 -14.57 -4.82
CA LYS A 110 13.41 -14.26 -3.39
C LYS A 110 12.08 -13.82 -2.79
N THR A 111 11.33 -12.97 -3.49
CA THR A 111 10.00 -12.55 -3.05
C THR A 111 9.04 -13.74 -3.06
N PHE A 112 9.07 -14.54 -4.13
CA PHE A 112 8.23 -15.73 -4.26
C PHE A 112 8.44 -16.74 -3.10
N ASP A 113 9.70 -17.03 -2.78
CA ASP A 113 10.08 -17.95 -1.69
C ASP A 113 9.76 -17.38 -0.30
N THR A 114 9.65 -16.07 -0.14
CA THR A 114 9.42 -15.40 1.16
C THR A 114 7.96 -15.08 1.45
N TYR A 115 7.04 -15.35 0.52
CA TYR A 115 5.60 -15.26 0.78
C TYR A 115 5.21 -16.11 1.99
N GLN A 116 4.48 -15.49 2.92
CA GLN A 116 4.14 -16.10 4.19
C GLN A 116 3.09 -17.21 4.01
N TYR A 117 2.14 -16.99 3.10
CA TYR A 117 1.04 -17.92 2.86
C TYR A 117 1.18 -18.60 1.50
N PRO A 118 0.97 -19.93 1.39
CA PRO A 118 1.04 -20.64 0.11
C PRO A 118 0.12 -20.07 -0.98
N ILE A 119 -1.06 -19.56 -0.60
CA ILE A 119 -1.99 -18.94 -1.55
C ILE A 119 -1.39 -17.70 -2.22
N GLU A 120 -0.49 -16.96 -1.57
CA GLU A 120 0.17 -15.80 -2.18
C GLU A 120 1.06 -16.21 -3.37
N ARG A 121 1.69 -17.40 -3.29
CA ARG A 121 2.45 -17.97 -4.42
C ARG A 121 1.52 -18.40 -5.57
N ALA A 122 0.40 -19.02 -5.26
CA ALA A 122 -0.62 -19.39 -6.26
C ALA A 122 -1.29 -18.16 -6.91
N ASP A 123 -1.45 -17.07 -6.17
CA ASP A 123 -1.89 -15.77 -6.67
C ASP A 123 -0.82 -15.06 -7.50
N ALA A 124 0.45 -15.18 -7.15
CA ALA A 124 1.53 -14.57 -7.91
C ALA A 124 1.72 -15.29 -9.26
N ILE A 125 1.82 -16.62 -9.25
CA ILE A 125 2.14 -17.41 -10.44
C ILE A 125 1.13 -17.21 -11.58
N ARG A 126 -0.17 -17.05 -11.27
CA ARG A 126 -1.22 -16.79 -12.28
C ARG A 126 -0.95 -15.53 -13.10
N TYR A 127 -0.32 -14.49 -12.52
CA TYR A 127 0.06 -13.30 -13.27
C TYR A 127 1.27 -13.56 -14.18
N PHE A 128 2.27 -14.29 -13.69
CA PHE A 128 3.46 -14.61 -14.47
C PHE A 128 3.17 -15.50 -15.66
N VAL A 129 2.35 -16.56 -15.49
CA VAL A 129 2.01 -17.46 -16.60
C VAL A 129 1.19 -16.74 -17.67
N LEU A 130 0.24 -15.89 -17.29
CA LEU A 130 -0.51 -15.06 -18.23
C LEU A 130 0.36 -14.03 -18.94
N SER A 131 1.30 -13.39 -18.23
CA SER A 131 2.23 -12.45 -18.87
C SER A 131 3.24 -13.16 -19.79
N HIS A 132 3.63 -14.40 -19.49
CA HIS A 132 4.63 -15.13 -20.28
C HIS A 132 4.01 -15.83 -21.50
N PHE A 133 3.00 -16.67 -21.26
CA PHE A 133 2.37 -17.52 -22.27
C PHE A 133 1.09 -16.94 -22.86
N GLY A 134 0.48 -15.94 -22.21
CA GLY A 134 -0.90 -15.57 -22.47
C GLY A 134 -1.86 -16.63 -21.95
N GLY A 135 -3.00 -16.81 -22.61
CA GLY A 135 -3.97 -17.85 -22.28
C GLY A 135 -5.02 -17.41 -21.28
N ILE A 136 -5.67 -18.40 -20.66
CA ILE A 136 -6.71 -18.24 -19.66
C ILE A 136 -6.29 -18.97 -18.39
N TYR A 137 -6.24 -18.25 -17.28
CA TYR A 137 -6.12 -18.81 -15.95
C TYR A 137 -7.50 -19.04 -15.34
N ILE A 138 -7.68 -20.21 -14.71
CA ILE A 138 -8.93 -20.63 -14.07
C ILE A 138 -8.60 -21.31 -12.74
N ASP A 139 -9.08 -20.77 -11.62
CA ASP A 139 -9.01 -21.45 -10.33
C ASP A 139 -9.72 -22.82 -10.37
N LEU A 140 -9.26 -23.80 -9.58
CA LEU A 140 -9.77 -25.18 -9.67
C LEU A 140 -11.22 -25.35 -9.20
N ASP A 141 -11.73 -24.43 -8.39
CA ASP A 141 -13.11 -24.34 -7.98
C ASP A 141 -14.03 -23.71 -9.04
N ASP A 142 -13.51 -23.34 -10.22
CA ASP A 142 -14.27 -22.95 -11.40
C ASP A 142 -14.17 -24.01 -12.52
N GLY A 143 -15.24 -24.77 -12.73
CA GLY A 143 -15.36 -25.69 -13.87
C GLY A 143 -15.90 -24.99 -15.12
N CYS A 144 -15.53 -25.45 -16.32
CA CYS A 144 -16.03 -24.85 -17.56
C CYS A 144 -17.43 -25.35 -17.89
N ALA A 145 -18.39 -24.44 -18.08
CA ALA A 145 -19.76 -24.80 -18.47
C ALA A 145 -19.96 -24.84 -19.99
N ARG A 146 -19.18 -24.04 -20.74
CA ARG A 146 -19.21 -23.91 -22.22
C ARG A 146 -17.83 -23.56 -22.80
N LYS A 147 -17.74 -23.50 -24.12
CA LYS A 147 -16.55 -23.05 -24.86
C LYS A 147 -16.13 -21.61 -24.50
N LEU A 148 -14.84 -21.41 -24.26
CA LEU A 148 -14.22 -20.14 -23.89
C LEU A 148 -13.86 -19.25 -25.09
N ASP A 149 -14.00 -19.74 -26.32
CA ASP A 149 -13.64 -19.03 -27.56
C ASP A 149 -14.16 -17.58 -27.65
N PRO A 150 -15.40 -17.24 -27.21
CA PRO A 150 -15.85 -15.85 -27.22
C PRO A 150 -14.99 -14.89 -26.39
N LEU A 151 -14.35 -15.40 -25.32
CA LEU A 151 -13.47 -14.63 -24.44
C LEU A 151 -12.10 -14.37 -25.07
N LEU A 152 -11.73 -15.06 -26.15
CA LEU A 152 -10.42 -14.92 -26.79
C LEU A 152 -10.31 -13.68 -27.68
N THR A 153 -11.42 -12.98 -27.93
CA THR A 153 -11.51 -11.90 -28.93
C THR A 153 -11.00 -10.54 -28.44
N VAL A 154 -10.43 -10.48 -27.23
CA VAL A 154 -10.00 -9.25 -26.55
C VAL A 154 -8.56 -9.36 -26.04
N PRO A 155 -7.81 -8.26 -25.86
CA PRO A 155 -6.41 -8.34 -25.42
C PRO A 155 -6.24 -8.94 -24.02
N ALA A 156 -7.18 -8.64 -23.13
CA ALA A 156 -7.27 -9.23 -21.80
C ALA A 156 -8.69 -9.15 -21.26
N PHE A 157 -9.03 -10.09 -20.37
CA PHE A 157 -10.25 -10.02 -19.57
C PHE A 157 -10.01 -10.48 -18.13
N VAL A 158 -10.85 -9.99 -17.21
CA VAL A 158 -10.90 -10.40 -15.80
C VAL A 158 -12.34 -10.43 -15.32
N ARG A 159 -12.65 -11.22 -14.27
CA ARG A 159 -13.98 -11.21 -13.65
C ARG A 159 -14.19 -9.96 -12.81
N LYS A 160 -15.44 -9.46 -12.78
CA LYS A 160 -15.89 -8.50 -11.76
C LYS A 160 -16.08 -9.21 -10.42
N THR A 161 -15.58 -8.60 -9.35
CA THR A 161 -15.88 -9.02 -7.97
C THR A 161 -16.90 -8.09 -7.31
N ILE A 162 -17.55 -8.58 -6.25
CA ILE A 162 -18.58 -7.87 -5.49
C ILE A 162 -18.01 -7.62 -4.08
N PRO A 163 -18.17 -6.41 -3.50
CA PRO A 163 -18.97 -5.28 -3.98
C PRO A 163 -18.30 -4.40 -5.04
N THR A 164 -16.98 -4.40 -5.17
CA THR A 164 -16.26 -3.56 -6.14
C THR A 164 -14.92 -4.20 -6.54
N GLY A 165 -14.44 -3.85 -7.73
CA GLY A 165 -13.14 -4.27 -8.25
C GLY A 165 -13.22 -5.46 -9.19
N ILE A 166 -12.07 -6.12 -9.35
CA ILE A 166 -11.87 -7.28 -10.21
C ILE A 166 -11.33 -8.45 -9.39
N SER A 167 -11.63 -9.66 -9.83
CA SER A 167 -11.13 -10.88 -9.23
C SER A 167 -9.91 -11.41 -9.99
N ASN A 168 -9.10 -12.23 -9.31
CA ASN A 168 -7.93 -12.87 -9.88
C ASN A 168 -8.14 -14.38 -10.13
N ASP A 169 -9.36 -14.87 -9.97
CA ASP A 169 -9.74 -16.29 -9.99
C ASP A 169 -9.98 -16.84 -11.40
N VAL A 170 -10.48 -16.01 -12.32
CA VAL A 170 -10.52 -16.29 -13.77
C VAL A 170 -10.10 -15.03 -14.52
N MET A 171 -9.08 -15.18 -15.36
CA MET A 171 -8.47 -14.11 -16.12
C MET A 171 -7.93 -14.64 -17.45
N GLY A 172 -7.83 -13.80 -18.46
CA GLY A 172 -7.12 -14.16 -19.68
C GLY A 172 -6.40 -12.98 -20.31
N SER A 173 -5.33 -13.25 -21.05
CA SER A 173 -4.60 -12.22 -21.77
C SER A 173 -3.78 -12.74 -22.93
N VAL A 174 -3.43 -11.82 -23.84
CA VAL A 174 -2.29 -11.99 -24.73
C VAL A 174 -0.99 -12.03 -23.92
N PRO A 175 0.08 -12.67 -24.43
CA PRO A 175 1.41 -12.58 -23.83
C PRO A 175 1.85 -11.12 -23.70
N LYS A 176 2.56 -10.81 -22.60
CA LYS A 176 3.13 -9.49 -22.30
C LYS A 176 2.10 -8.36 -22.27
N HIS A 177 0.86 -8.66 -21.93
CA HIS A 177 -0.16 -7.64 -21.78
C HIS A 177 0.23 -6.64 -20.66
N PRO A 178 0.25 -5.32 -20.93
CA PRO A 178 0.85 -4.31 -20.05
C PRO A 178 0.24 -4.24 -18.64
N PHE A 179 -1.04 -4.59 -18.50
CA PHE A 179 -1.67 -4.70 -17.17
C PHE A 179 -1.01 -5.79 -16.30
N PHE A 180 -0.75 -6.98 -16.86
CA PHE A 180 -0.13 -8.09 -16.12
C PHE A 180 1.35 -7.84 -15.86
N SER A 181 2.06 -7.20 -16.78
CA SER A 181 3.43 -6.73 -16.54
C SER A 181 3.47 -5.75 -15.36
N LYS A 182 2.57 -4.76 -15.33
CA LYS A 182 2.44 -3.84 -14.19
C LYS A 182 2.11 -4.57 -12.88
N ALA A 183 1.25 -5.59 -12.92
CA ALA A 183 0.93 -6.40 -11.74
C ALA A 183 2.18 -7.09 -11.21
N ILE A 184 2.91 -7.82 -12.07
CA ILE A 184 4.16 -8.51 -11.73
C ILE A 184 5.19 -7.54 -11.11
N ASP A 185 5.44 -6.41 -11.77
CA ASP A 185 6.40 -5.40 -11.31
C ASP A 185 6.02 -4.80 -9.94
N SER A 186 4.73 -4.85 -9.58
CA SER A 186 4.22 -4.30 -8.33
C SER A 186 4.28 -5.29 -7.17
N LEU A 187 4.28 -6.61 -7.42
CA LEU A 187 4.14 -7.64 -6.38
C LEU A 187 5.11 -7.47 -5.20
N ASN A 188 6.39 -7.18 -5.48
CA ASN A 188 7.40 -7.01 -4.43
C ASN A 188 7.09 -5.83 -3.49
N LYS A 189 6.54 -4.74 -4.02
CA LYS A 189 6.14 -3.56 -3.22
C LYS A 189 4.96 -3.88 -2.29
N TYR A 190 4.10 -4.82 -2.69
CA TYR A 190 2.87 -5.16 -1.96
C TYR A 190 3.04 -6.32 -0.97
N ASN A 191 4.19 -7.00 -0.94
CA ASN A 191 4.52 -8.06 0.02
C ASN A 191 4.71 -7.50 1.46
N ASN A 192 3.63 -7.06 2.10
CA ASN A 192 3.60 -6.51 3.45
C ASN A 192 2.76 -7.41 4.36
N ASN A 193 3.23 -7.68 5.57
CA ASN A 193 2.45 -8.40 6.57
C ASN A 193 1.60 -7.43 7.40
N TRP A 194 0.28 -7.54 7.29
CA TRP A 194 -0.69 -6.70 8.01
C TRP A 194 -1.16 -7.32 9.33
N PHE A 195 -0.55 -8.42 9.77
CA PHE A 195 -0.91 -9.21 10.96
C PHE A 195 -2.34 -9.80 10.96
N VAL A 196 -3.10 -9.57 9.88
CA VAL A 196 -4.42 -10.15 9.62
C VAL A 196 -4.32 -10.96 8.33
N PRO A 197 -4.24 -12.31 8.40
CA PRO A 197 -3.98 -13.17 7.24
C PRO A 197 -4.81 -12.83 6.00
N TYR A 198 -6.12 -12.64 6.15
CA TYR A 198 -7.04 -12.33 5.07
C TYR A 198 -6.70 -11.01 4.37
N ILE A 199 -6.41 -9.95 5.13
CA ILE A 199 -6.03 -8.66 4.56
C ILE A 199 -4.66 -8.76 3.88
N THR A 200 -3.71 -9.46 4.51
CA THR A 200 -2.38 -9.74 3.93
C THR A 200 -2.53 -10.44 2.58
N ILE A 201 -3.22 -11.57 2.53
CA ILE A 201 -3.39 -12.36 1.29
C ILE A 201 -4.10 -11.53 0.21
N MET A 202 -5.24 -10.92 0.54
CA MET A 202 -6.03 -10.13 -0.42
C MET A 202 -5.24 -8.96 -1.01
N TYR A 203 -4.39 -8.30 -0.21
CA TYR A 203 -3.71 -7.07 -0.60
C TYR A 203 -2.25 -7.24 -1.04
N SER A 204 -1.61 -8.37 -0.75
CA SER A 204 -0.29 -8.72 -1.27
C SER A 204 -0.37 -9.18 -2.73
N THR A 205 -1.26 -10.12 -3.01
CA THR A 205 -1.28 -10.86 -4.29
C THR A 205 -2.70 -11.13 -4.80
N GLY A 206 -3.70 -11.14 -3.93
CA GLY A 206 -5.08 -11.52 -4.25
C GLY A 206 -5.92 -10.48 -5.02
N PRO A 207 -7.26 -10.62 -4.99
CA PRO A 207 -8.18 -9.74 -5.71
C PRO A 207 -8.07 -8.25 -5.37
N LEU A 208 -7.81 -7.90 -4.10
CA LEU A 208 -7.72 -6.48 -3.70
C LEU A 208 -6.44 -5.84 -4.24
N PHE A 209 -5.32 -6.57 -4.23
CA PHE A 209 -4.09 -6.18 -4.91
C PHE A 209 -4.36 -5.90 -6.39
N LEU A 210 -4.92 -6.89 -7.11
CA LEU A 210 -5.16 -6.79 -8.55
C LEU A 210 -6.10 -5.62 -8.89
N SER A 211 -7.13 -5.40 -8.07
CA SER A 211 -8.07 -4.27 -8.19
C SER A 211 -7.37 -2.91 -8.05
N VAL A 212 -6.46 -2.76 -7.09
CA VAL A 212 -5.67 -1.53 -6.92
C VAL A 212 -4.75 -1.30 -8.12
N ILE A 213 -4.06 -2.36 -8.59
CA ILE A 213 -3.21 -2.26 -9.78
C ILE A 213 -4.04 -1.86 -11.01
N TRP A 214 -5.25 -2.38 -11.16
CA TRP A 214 -6.14 -2.03 -12.26
C TRP A 214 -6.57 -0.55 -12.22
N LYS A 215 -6.90 -0.01 -11.04
CA LYS A 215 -7.19 1.43 -10.89
C LYS A 215 -5.98 2.30 -11.22
N GLN A 216 -4.78 1.91 -10.76
CA GLN A 216 -3.55 2.63 -11.11
C GLN A 216 -3.26 2.56 -12.61
N TYR A 217 -3.46 1.40 -13.23
CA TYR A 217 -3.21 1.16 -14.66
C TYR A 217 -4.11 2.03 -15.55
N LYS A 218 -5.40 2.10 -15.22
CA LYS A 218 -6.38 2.87 -16.01
C LYS A 218 -6.31 4.39 -15.81
N ARG A 219 -5.63 4.87 -14.76
CA ARG A 219 -5.70 6.27 -14.28
C ARG A 219 -5.40 7.31 -15.36
N TRP A 220 -4.51 7.00 -16.30
CA TRP A 220 -4.04 7.93 -17.32
C TRP A 220 -4.51 7.58 -18.73
N GLY A 221 -5.53 6.73 -18.84
CA GLY A 221 -6.01 6.20 -20.11
C GLY A 221 -5.17 5.02 -20.60
N VAL A 222 -5.83 4.13 -21.33
CA VAL A 222 -5.25 2.87 -21.81
C VAL A 222 -5.57 2.73 -23.30
N PRO A 223 -4.59 2.44 -24.16
CA PRO A 223 -4.85 2.20 -25.58
C PRO A 223 -5.70 0.94 -25.76
N ALA A 224 -6.42 0.83 -26.87
CA ALA A 224 -7.32 -0.30 -27.14
C ALA A 224 -6.61 -1.68 -27.04
N ALA A 225 -5.35 -1.77 -27.49
CA ALA A 225 -4.54 -2.98 -27.41
C ALA A 225 -4.14 -3.40 -25.98
N GLY A 226 -4.21 -2.48 -25.01
CA GLY A 226 -3.97 -2.74 -23.59
C GLY A 226 -5.25 -2.81 -22.76
N ALA A 227 -6.42 -2.83 -23.40
CA ALA A 227 -7.70 -2.82 -22.72
C ALA A 227 -7.93 -4.13 -21.95
N VAL A 228 -8.32 -3.97 -20.68
CA VAL A 228 -8.77 -5.08 -19.83
C VAL A 228 -10.29 -5.07 -19.80
N ARG A 229 -10.91 -6.06 -20.42
CA ARG A 229 -12.37 -6.21 -20.45
C ARG A 229 -12.88 -6.94 -19.22
N ILE A 230 -14.13 -6.66 -18.83
CA ILE A 230 -14.70 -7.16 -17.59
C ILE A 230 -15.80 -8.18 -17.89
N LEU A 231 -15.65 -9.40 -17.37
CA LEU A 231 -16.69 -10.42 -17.39
C LEU A 231 -17.62 -10.23 -16.18
N LEU A 232 -18.91 -9.99 -16.42
CA LEU A 232 -19.85 -9.66 -15.36
C LEU A 232 -20.45 -10.92 -14.70
N PRO A 233 -20.97 -10.82 -13.46
CA PRO A 233 -21.51 -11.97 -12.72
C PRO A 233 -22.57 -12.79 -13.47
N GLN A 234 -23.44 -12.13 -14.23
CA GLN A 234 -24.44 -12.84 -15.04
C GLN A 234 -23.81 -13.72 -16.12
N ASP A 235 -22.65 -13.32 -16.65
CA ASP A 235 -22.00 -14.05 -17.74
C ASP A 235 -21.13 -15.20 -17.21
N TYR A 236 -20.62 -15.11 -15.99
CA TYR A 236 -19.73 -16.14 -15.43
C TYR A 236 -20.38 -17.09 -14.43
N LYS A 237 -21.49 -16.73 -13.74
CA LYS A 237 -22.11 -17.62 -12.73
C LYS A 237 -23.63 -17.62 -12.59
N SER A 238 -24.35 -16.57 -13.00
CA SER A 238 -25.77 -16.42 -12.61
C SER A 238 -26.77 -16.18 -13.75
N GLY A 239 -26.33 -16.14 -15.00
CA GLY A 239 -27.19 -16.00 -16.18
C GLY A 239 -27.60 -17.35 -16.78
N ASP A 240 -28.27 -17.29 -17.93
CA ASP A 240 -28.85 -18.48 -18.59
C ASP A 240 -27.80 -19.39 -19.23
N ASN A 241 -26.64 -18.84 -19.62
CA ASN A 241 -25.57 -19.57 -20.29
C ASN A 241 -24.18 -19.16 -19.77
N PRO A 242 -23.90 -19.41 -18.48
CA PRO A 242 -22.68 -18.94 -17.84
C PRO A 242 -21.44 -19.65 -18.40
N PHE A 243 -20.28 -19.01 -18.30
CA PHE A 243 -19.01 -19.65 -18.69
C PHE A 243 -18.52 -20.69 -17.69
N PHE A 244 -18.86 -20.56 -16.40
CA PHE A 244 -18.29 -21.38 -15.33
C PHE A 244 -19.35 -21.95 -14.39
N GLU A 245 -19.05 -23.15 -13.88
CA GLU A 245 -19.76 -23.82 -12.80
C GLU A 245 -18.91 -23.74 -11.53
N ILE A 246 -19.40 -23.02 -10.52
CA ILE A 246 -18.62 -22.70 -9.32
C ILE A 246 -18.84 -23.78 -8.25
N SER A 247 -17.75 -24.41 -7.85
CA SER A 247 -17.70 -25.37 -6.74
C SER A 247 -17.29 -24.68 -5.44
N LYS A 248 -17.36 -25.41 -4.32
CA LYS A 248 -16.91 -24.86 -3.04
C LYS A 248 -15.40 -24.61 -3.06
N GLY A 249 -15.06 -23.34 -2.87
CA GLY A 249 -13.70 -22.79 -2.91
C GLY A 249 -13.15 -22.30 -1.59
N SER A 250 -12.25 -21.31 -1.69
CA SER A 250 -11.75 -20.51 -0.56
C SER A 250 -11.12 -21.33 0.57
N SER A 251 -10.38 -22.38 0.22
CA SER A 251 -9.74 -23.30 1.17
C SER A 251 -8.68 -22.64 2.07
N TRP A 252 -8.25 -21.41 1.74
CA TRP A 252 -7.27 -20.62 2.48
C TRP A 252 -7.87 -19.75 3.60
N HIS A 253 -9.20 -19.59 3.66
CA HIS A 253 -9.85 -18.78 4.70
C HIS A 253 -9.56 -19.34 6.11
N MET A 254 -9.01 -18.50 6.98
CA MET A 254 -8.82 -18.81 8.40
C MET A 254 -9.92 -18.15 9.26
N ASP A 255 -9.82 -18.21 10.59
CA ASP A 255 -10.84 -17.66 11.49
C ASP A 255 -10.99 -16.14 11.41
N ASP A 256 -9.94 -15.43 11.00
CA ASP A 256 -9.96 -14.00 10.74
C ASP A 256 -10.89 -13.62 9.57
N ALA A 257 -10.97 -14.47 8.53
CA ALA A 257 -11.91 -14.29 7.43
C ALA A 257 -13.36 -14.32 7.94
N LYS A 258 -13.68 -15.24 8.87
CA LYS A 258 -15.02 -15.30 9.49
C LYS A 258 -15.33 -14.04 10.28
N PHE A 259 -14.36 -13.51 11.03
CA PHE A 259 -14.51 -12.26 11.77
C PHE A 259 -14.75 -11.07 10.82
N LEU A 260 -14.02 -10.98 9.71
CA LEU A 260 -14.19 -9.93 8.71
C LEU A 260 -15.56 -10.02 8.00
N PHE A 261 -16.01 -11.23 7.64
CA PHE A 261 -17.34 -11.42 7.07
C PHE A 261 -18.45 -11.07 8.06
N MET A 262 -18.28 -11.40 9.35
CA MET A 262 -19.19 -10.96 10.41
C MET A 262 -19.23 -9.43 10.48
N LEU A 263 -18.08 -8.75 10.46
CA LEU A 263 -18.00 -7.29 10.46
C LEU A 263 -18.71 -6.68 9.25
N SER A 264 -18.51 -7.26 8.07
CA SER A 264 -19.14 -6.84 6.81
C SER A 264 -20.67 -6.98 6.88
N ASN A 265 -21.18 -8.10 7.38
CA ASN A 265 -22.62 -8.34 7.56
C ASN A 265 -23.25 -7.39 8.60
N HIS A 266 -22.43 -6.80 9.47
CA HIS A 266 -22.85 -5.86 10.50
C HIS A 266 -22.21 -4.48 10.34
N ILE A 267 -22.06 -4.01 9.09
CA ILE A 267 -21.31 -2.79 8.77
C ILE A 267 -21.76 -1.55 9.56
N VAL A 268 -23.06 -1.41 9.85
CA VAL A 268 -23.58 -0.29 10.66
C VAL A 268 -23.01 -0.32 12.08
N LEU A 269 -23.00 -1.50 12.72
CA LEU A 269 -22.42 -1.67 14.06
C LEU A 269 -20.90 -1.47 14.03
N ALA A 270 -20.23 -1.96 13.00
CA ALA A 270 -18.79 -1.77 12.80
C ALA A 270 -18.44 -0.28 12.69
N VAL A 271 -19.22 0.49 11.92
CA VAL A 271 -19.04 1.95 11.77
C VAL A 271 -19.27 2.67 13.10
N ILE A 272 -20.37 2.36 13.82
CA ILE A 272 -20.64 2.95 15.15
C ILE A 272 -19.48 2.65 16.10
N GLY A 273 -19.03 1.39 16.17
CA GLY A 273 -17.90 0.97 16.99
C GLY A 273 -16.62 1.74 16.64
N GLY A 274 -16.33 1.91 15.34
CA GLY A 274 -15.20 2.70 14.86
C GLY A 274 -15.25 4.16 15.33
N PHE A 275 -16.42 4.82 15.24
CA PHE A 275 -16.59 6.18 15.76
C PHE A 275 -16.42 6.26 17.28
N LEU A 276 -16.94 5.29 18.03
CA LEU A 276 -16.76 5.25 19.49
C LEU A 276 -15.28 5.13 19.88
N ILE A 277 -14.51 4.31 19.17
CA ILE A 277 -13.06 4.19 19.37
C ILE A 277 -12.37 5.51 19.05
N ALA A 278 -12.69 6.13 17.91
CA ALA A 278 -12.11 7.42 17.51
C ALA A 278 -12.44 8.53 18.52
N PHE A 279 -13.69 8.65 18.98
CA PHE A 279 -14.07 9.62 20.00
C PHE A 279 -13.38 9.37 21.34
N THR A 280 -13.21 8.10 21.72
CA THR A 280 -12.45 7.74 22.93
C THR A 280 -11.00 8.19 22.80
N PHE A 281 -10.38 7.98 21.65
CA PHE A 281 -9.01 8.44 21.38
C PHE A 281 -8.89 9.96 21.46
N PHE A 282 -9.76 10.72 20.79
CA PHE A 282 -9.76 12.18 20.87
C PHE A 282 -10.05 12.71 22.27
N PHE A 283 -10.91 12.01 23.04
CA PHE A 283 -11.16 12.36 24.43
C PHE A 283 -9.92 12.15 25.31
N LEU A 284 -9.20 11.03 25.14
CA LEU A 284 -7.94 10.77 25.85
C LEU A 284 -6.86 11.79 25.47
N GLU A 285 -6.76 12.16 24.20
CA GLU A 285 -5.85 13.21 23.73
C GLU A 285 -6.20 14.57 24.37
N TYR A 286 -7.49 14.90 24.45
CA TYR A 286 -7.95 16.12 25.12
C TYR A 286 -7.61 16.13 26.62
N LEU A 287 -7.78 14.99 27.32
CA LEU A 287 -7.37 14.86 28.72
C LEU A 287 -5.86 15.05 28.88
N LEU A 288 -5.05 14.46 27.99
CA LEU A 288 -3.60 14.64 27.98
C LEU A 288 -3.21 16.10 27.72
N TYR A 289 -3.89 16.77 26.80
CA TYR A 289 -3.71 18.20 26.54
C TYR A 289 -4.01 19.03 27.79
N CYS A 290 -5.15 18.79 28.46
CA CYS A 290 -5.53 19.48 29.70
C CYS A 290 -4.49 19.26 30.81
N PHE A 291 -3.99 18.02 30.93
CA PHE A 291 -2.92 17.68 31.87
C PHE A 291 -1.62 18.45 31.55
N ALA A 292 -1.20 18.47 30.28
CA ALA A 292 0.03 19.15 29.85
C ALA A 292 0.01 20.67 30.07
N ILE A 293 -1.17 21.31 29.96
CA ILE A 293 -1.31 22.75 30.23
C ILE A 293 -1.56 23.08 31.72
N SER A 294 -1.83 22.07 32.55
CA SER A 294 -2.13 22.24 33.97
C SER A 294 -0.95 22.88 34.72
N ALA A 295 -1.25 23.69 35.74
CA ALA A 295 -0.23 24.31 36.58
C ALA A 295 0.65 23.26 37.29
N THR A 296 0.08 22.09 37.59
CA THR A 296 0.77 20.95 38.22
C THR A 296 1.85 20.36 37.30
N PHE A 297 1.54 20.13 36.02
CA PHE A 297 2.52 19.63 35.05
C PHE A 297 3.62 20.66 34.74
N LYS A 298 3.28 21.95 34.67
CA LYS A 298 4.28 23.03 34.52
C LYS A 298 5.23 23.12 35.72
N LYS A 299 4.74 22.89 36.94
CA LYS A 299 5.58 22.81 38.15
C LYS A 299 6.48 21.57 38.13
N PHE A 300 5.94 20.42 37.76
CA PHE A 300 6.69 19.17 37.65
C PHE A 300 7.83 19.25 36.62
N THR A 301 7.53 19.71 35.41
CA THR A 301 8.53 19.87 34.33
C THR A 301 9.63 20.88 34.67
N LYS A 302 9.28 22.00 35.32
CA LYS A 302 10.27 22.97 35.85
C LYS A 302 11.17 22.34 36.91
N GLY A 303 10.62 21.48 37.78
CA GLY A 303 11.38 20.71 38.77
C GLY A 303 12.38 19.73 38.13
N VAL A 304 11.92 18.95 37.14
CA VAL A 304 12.77 18.01 36.39
C VAL A 304 13.86 18.74 35.60
N TRP A 305 13.52 19.86 34.94
CA TRP A 305 14.49 20.66 34.19
C TRP A 305 15.55 21.27 35.11
N ASN A 306 15.17 21.74 36.30
CA ASN A 306 16.11 22.21 37.30
C ASN A 306 17.07 21.11 37.77
N ILE A 307 16.59 19.87 37.94
CA ILE A 307 17.42 18.72 38.30
C ILE A 307 18.40 18.35 37.17
N MET A 308 17.96 18.36 35.90
CA MET A 308 18.84 18.12 34.75
C MET A 308 19.90 19.22 34.60
N ARG A 309 19.54 20.49 34.82
CA ARG A 309 20.49 21.61 34.85
C ARG A 309 21.49 21.49 36.00
N PHE A 310 21.05 21.00 37.15
CA PHE A 310 21.93 20.78 38.31
C PHE A 310 22.95 19.67 38.04
N LYS A 311 22.57 18.59 37.33
CA LYS A 311 23.49 17.54 36.87
C LYS A 311 24.51 18.03 35.83
N SER A 312 24.12 18.94 34.93
CA SER A 312 25.04 19.61 33.99
C SER A 312 26.01 20.57 34.69
N TRP A 313 25.60 21.17 35.82
CA TRP A 313 26.46 22.07 36.59
C TRP A 313 27.38 21.36 37.61
N SER A 314 27.03 20.14 38.02
CA SER A 314 27.87 19.32 38.91
C SER A 314 29.02 18.59 38.18
N SER A 315 28.96 18.43 36.86
CA SER A 315 30.04 17.82 36.07
C SER A 315 31.16 18.80 35.67
N GLY A 316 31.03 20.10 35.95
CA GLY A 316 32.02 21.13 35.57
C GLY A 316 32.84 21.73 36.72
N ARG A 317 32.73 21.22 37.96
CA ARG A 317 33.27 21.93 39.15
C ARG A 317 34.31 21.17 39.98
N ASN A 318 35.19 20.40 39.33
CA ASN A 318 36.35 19.77 39.97
C ASN A 318 37.74 20.25 39.46
N TYR A 319 37.86 21.42 38.81
CA TYR A 319 39.16 21.88 38.29
C TYR A 319 39.64 23.28 38.70
N THR A 320 39.05 23.94 39.69
CA THR A 320 39.53 25.28 40.11
C THR A 320 39.43 25.51 41.61
N ARG A 321 40.01 24.59 42.40
CA ARG A 321 40.23 24.81 43.84
C ARG A 321 41.66 24.47 44.25
N LEU A 322 42.65 25.06 43.59
CA LEU A 322 44.05 24.97 44.03
C LEU A 322 44.91 26.24 43.87
N ASN A 323 44.40 27.36 43.33
CA ASN A 323 45.26 28.52 43.01
C ASN A 323 44.94 29.87 43.67
N SER A 324 44.07 29.96 44.68
CA SER A 324 43.79 31.25 45.36
C SER A 324 44.58 31.51 46.65
N ARG A 325 45.54 30.65 47.03
CA ARG A 325 46.37 30.84 48.24
C ARG A 325 47.73 31.52 48.03
N LYS A 326 48.09 31.91 46.80
CA LYS A 326 49.42 32.51 46.50
C LYS A 326 49.44 33.98 46.05
N GLN A 327 48.31 34.68 46.03
CA GLN A 327 48.24 36.05 45.48
C GLN A 327 47.75 37.13 46.45
N ALA A 328 47.89 36.91 47.76
CA ALA A 328 47.46 37.86 48.80
C ALA A 328 48.62 38.31 49.72
N LYS A 329 49.82 38.54 49.17
CA LYS A 329 50.97 39.01 49.97
C LYS A 329 51.78 40.18 49.38
N TYR A 330 51.33 40.79 48.29
CA TYR A 330 51.92 42.02 47.77
C TYR A 330 50.78 42.98 47.45
N LEU A 331 50.55 43.95 48.36
CA LEU A 331 49.89 45.25 48.18
C LEU A 331 49.45 45.73 49.58
N LYS A 332 50.43 46.16 50.38
CA LYS A 332 50.17 46.84 51.66
C LYS A 332 51.20 47.95 51.88
N THR A 333 51.06 49.03 51.13
CA THR A 333 51.71 50.36 51.24
C THR A 333 51.00 51.22 50.17
N ARG A 334 50.46 52.43 50.35
CA ARG A 334 50.65 53.58 51.25
C ARG A 334 49.40 54.50 51.11
N ASN A 335 49.03 55.21 52.18
CA ASN A 335 48.09 56.35 52.17
C ASN A 335 48.87 57.68 52.04
N ARG A 336 48.45 58.64 51.18
CA ARG A 336 48.37 60.12 51.43
C ARG A 336 48.03 60.97 50.18
N LYS A 337 46.93 61.72 50.28
CA LYS A 337 46.65 63.17 50.02
C LYS A 337 47.34 64.03 48.92
N ASP A 338 46.51 64.92 48.35
CA ASP A 338 46.70 66.34 47.93
C ASP A 338 46.70 66.72 46.41
N SER A 339 45.56 67.32 45.98
CA SER A 339 45.31 68.62 45.30
C SER A 339 46.22 69.22 44.18
N ASN A 340 45.65 69.52 43.00
CA ASN A 340 45.42 70.88 42.42
C ASN A 340 45.25 70.90 40.86
N LEU A 341 44.31 71.75 40.40
CA LEU A 341 43.83 72.12 39.02
C LEU A 341 44.90 72.69 38.04
N PRO A 342 44.65 73.08 36.74
CA PRO A 342 43.37 73.46 36.08
C PRO A 342 43.14 73.02 34.59
N SER A 343 42.06 73.59 34.03
CA SER A 343 41.26 73.37 32.83
C SER A 343 41.79 73.77 31.42
N ALA A 344 41.11 73.16 30.43
CA ALA A 344 40.72 73.64 29.09
C ALA A 344 41.72 73.58 27.93
N ILE A 345 41.42 72.73 26.91
CA ILE A 345 41.41 73.08 25.48
C ILE A 345 40.28 72.29 24.80
N ASN A 346 39.44 72.99 24.04
CA ASN A 346 38.31 72.52 23.27
C ASN A 346 38.62 72.78 21.79
N ILE A 347 38.58 71.78 20.90
CA ILE A 347 38.50 71.98 19.44
C ILE A 347 37.71 70.82 18.81
N ASP A 348 36.47 71.10 18.44
CA ASP A 348 35.72 70.42 17.37
C ASP A 348 36.22 70.93 16.01
N ILE A 349 36.54 70.02 15.07
CA ILE A 349 36.59 70.34 13.64
C ILE A 349 35.87 69.22 12.86
N GLU A 350 34.75 69.66 12.29
CA GLU A 350 33.99 69.09 11.18
C GLU A 350 34.82 68.72 9.93
N LYS A 351 34.25 67.77 9.18
CA LYS A 351 34.19 67.67 7.70
C LYS A 351 35.32 66.97 6.92
N ASN A 352 34.80 66.32 5.87
CA ASN A 352 35.40 65.76 4.66
C ASN A 352 35.83 64.28 4.71
N VAL A 353 35.50 63.40 3.76
CA VAL A 353 34.83 63.53 2.44
C VAL A 353 34.63 62.10 1.89
N LEU A 354 33.48 61.86 1.22
CA LEU A 354 33.22 61.00 0.04
C LEU A 354 33.80 59.56 -0.01
N SER A 355 32.95 58.52 0.04
CA SER A 355 32.31 57.84 -1.11
C SER A 355 33.28 57.25 -2.14
N VAL A 356 33.36 55.92 -2.25
CA VAL A 356 33.40 55.21 -3.54
C VAL A 356 32.72 53.85 -3.37
N GLU A 357 31.81 53.61 -4.30
CA GLU A 357 30.91 52.48 -4.54
C GLU A 357 31.52 51.55 -5.62
N GLU A 358 30.81 50.48 -5.96
CA GLU A 358 30.92 49.63 -7.17
C GLU A 358 32.01 48.54 -7.21
N GLN A 359 31.67 47.23 -7.28
CA GLN A 359 30.92 46.42 -8.28
C GLN A 359 31.83 45.74 -9.31
N GLN A 360 31.31 44.61 -9.84
CA GLN A 360 31.83 43.63 -10.83
C GLN A 360 32.34 42.34 -10.18
N LEU A 361 31.87 41.13 -10.53
CA LEU A 361 31.06 40.64 -11.65
C LEU A 361 30.42 39.30 -11.26
#